data_AF-A0A1M5D3L7-F1
#
_entry.id   AF-A0A1M5D3L7-F1
#
_cell.length_a   1.000
_cell.length_b   1.000
_cell.length_c   1.000
_cell.angle_alpha   90.00
_cell.angle_beta   90.00
_cell.angle_gamma   90.00
#
_symmetry.space_group_name_H-M   'P 1'
#
loop_
_entity.id
_entity.type
_entity.pdbx_description
1 polymer ?
#
loop_
_entity_poly.entity_id
_entity_poly.type
_entity_poly.pdbx_seq_one_letter_code
_entity_poly.pdbx_strand_id
1 'polypeptide(L)'
;MKKWLFAIVTACLFAGCSVEETAIVCGREWNPALDVVADTMSEFEMRDPLIVQFRYGKSFDFSMLKTSFYEGTIAHKGEKIWDHEVAVSDKQWVYTLQGKSRHHMGVMTARELCRKKEPGPVVIEVSGDGKVLLSKQILLTKNR
;
A
#
# COMPACT_ATOMS: atom_id res chain seq x y z
N MET A 1 -4.98 -58.51 -33.33
CA MET A 1 -3.57 -58.12 -33.23
C MET A 1 -3.46 -56.86 -32.38
N LYS A 2 -2.53 -56.90 -31.41
CA LYS A 2 -2.16 -55.84 -30.45
C LYS A 2 -1.60 -54.58 -31.16
N LYS A 3 -1.73 -53.44 -30.47
CA LYS A 3 -0.84 -52.24 -30.38
C LYS A 3 -1.73 -50.98 -30.26
N TRP A 4 -2.19 -50.57 -29.08
CA TRP A 4 -1.50 -49.72 -28.10
C TRP A 4 -0.57 -48.68 -28.74
N LEU A 5 -1.03 -47.43 -28.79
CA LEU A 5 -0.18 -46.24 -28.91
C LEU A 5 -0.71 -45.17 -27.94
N PHE A 6 0.13 -44.90 -26.95
CA PHE A 6 0.05 -43.82 -25.98
C PHE A 6 0.06 -42.46 -26.69
N ALA A 7 -0.83 -41.57 -26.30
CA ALA A 7 -0.64 -40.13 -26.48
C ALA A 7 -0.64 -39.50 -25.08
N ILE A 8 0.57 -39.28 -24.56
CA ILE A 8 0.82 -38.47 -23.36
C ILE A 8 0.55 -37.02 -23.77
N VAL A 9 -0.59 -36.48 -23.35
CA VAL A 9 -0.81 -35.04 -23.39
C VAL A 9 -0.05 -34.46 -22.21
N THR A 10 1.13 -33.93 -22.50
CA THR A 10 1.91 -33.10 -21.59
C THR A 10 1.05 -31.90 -21.22
N ALA A 11 0.42 -31.97 -20.06
CA ALA A 11 -0.17 -30.81 -19.42
C ALA A 11 0.98 -29.89 -19.04
N CYS A 12 1.22 -28.86 -19.84
CA CYS A 12 1.99 -27.69 -19.44
C CYS A 12 1.25 -27.07 -18.25
N LEU A 13 1.61 -27.52 -17.04
CA LEU A 13 1.30 -26.81 -15.82
C LEU A 13 2.01 -25.47 -15.92
N PHE A 14 1.29 -24.45 -16.37
CA PHE A 14 1.63 -23.07 -16.08
C PHE A 14 1.58 -22.93 -14.56
N ALA A 15 2.68 -23.28 -13.90
CA ALA A 15 3.02 -22.72 -12.60
C ALA A 15 3.25 -21.22 -12.85
N GLY A 16 2.15 -20.48 -12.94
CA GLY A 16 2.19 -19.05 -12.71
C GLY A 16 2.63 -18.87 -11.28
N CYS A 17 3.94 -18.70 -11.07
CA CYS A 17 4.43 -18.00 -9.90
C CYS A 17 3.74 -16.63 -9.95
N SER A 18 2.60 -16.49 -9.28
CA SER A 18 2.00 -15.17 -9.08
C SER A 18 2.90 -14.45 -8.10
N VAL A 19 3.94 -13.82 -8.63
CA VAL A 19 4.66 -12.79 -7.89
C VAL A 19 3.61 -11.72 -7.65
N GLU A 20 3.18 -11.55 -6.40
CA GLU A 20 2.28 -10.46 -6.04
C GLU A 20 2.88 -9.15 -6.55
N GLU A 21 2.07 -8.27 -7.13
CA GLU A 21 2.58 -7.02 -7.69
C GLU A 21 2.91 -6.03 -6.56
N THR A 22 4.01 -5.27 -6.71
CA THR A 22 4.35 -4.20 -5.77
C THR A 22 3.25 -3.14 -5.77
N ALA A 23 2.68 -2.83 -4.61
CA ALA A 23 1.52 -1.94 -4.50
C ALA A 23 1.54 -1.08 -3.22
N ILE A 24 0.94 0.11 -3.31
CA ILE A 24 0.49 0.88 -2.16
C ILE A 24 -1.03 0.73 -2.10
N VAL A 25 -1.51 0.13 -1.01
CA VAL A 25 -2.93 -0.10 -0.74
C VAL A 25 -3.38 0.88 0.32
N CYS A 26 -4.51 1.54 0.07
CA CYS A 26 -5.11 2.47 1.04
C CYS A 26 -6.49 1.96 1.43
N GLY A 27 -6.74 1.81 2.73
CA GLY A 27 -8.00 1.27 3.22
C GLY A 27 -8.44 1.90 4.53
N ARG A 28 -9.68 1.61 4.89
CA ARG A 28 -10.27 2.04 6.17
C ARG A 28 -10.07 1.03 7.30
N GLU A 29 -9.77 -0.22 6.94
CA GLU A 29 -9.69 -1.35 7.87
C GLU A 29 -8.47 -2.22 7.55
N TRP A 30 -7.92 -2.83 8.59
CA TRP A 30 -6.82 -3.78 8.51
C TRP A 30 -7.24 -5.08 9.19
N ASN A 31 -7.07 -6.19 8.47
CA ASN A 31 -7.24 -7.52 9.03
C ASN A 31 -5.86 -8.06 9.46
N PRO A 32 -5.53 -8.06 10.76
CA PRO A 32 -4.23 -8.51 11.24
C PRO A 32 -4.01 -10.01 11.07
N ALA A 33 -5.07 -10.83 10.97
CA ALA A 33 -4.94 -12.28 10.78
C ALA A 33 -4.45 -12.64 9.38
N LEU A 34 -4.74 -11.78 8.39
CA LEU A 34 -4.31 -11.95 7.00
C LEU A 34 -3.20 -10.96 6.60
N ASP A 35 -2.81 -10.06 7.51
CA ASP A 35 -1.98 -8.88 7.26
C ASP A 35 -2.38 -8.10 5.99
N VAL A 36 -3.68 -7.91 5.81
CA VAL A 36 -4.25 -7.30 4.60
C VAL A 36 -5.09 -6.09 4.96
N VAL A 37 -4.75 -4.96 4.35
CA VAL A 37 -5.64 -3.82 4.23
C VAL A 37 -6.56 -4.06 3.03
N ALA A 38 -7.87 -3.93 3.23
CA ALA A 38 -8.80 -3.95 2.11
C ALA A 38 -8.61 -2.65 1.31
N ASP A 39 -8.16 -2.74 0.04
CA ASP A 39 -8.03 -1.56 -0.83
C ASP A 39 -9.43 -1.05 -1.12
N THR A 40 -9.88 -0.08 -0.33
CA THR A 40 -11.27 0.32 -0.40
C THR A 40 -11.46 1.33 -1.52
N MET A 41 -10.62 2.37 -1.66
CA MET A 41 -10.74 3.41 -2.71
C MET A 41 -9.47 4.28 -2.84
N SER A 42 -9.41 5.07 -3.92
CA SER A 42 -8.53 6.24 -4.06
C SER A 42 -9.14 7.52 -3.49
N GLU A 43 -10.34 7.47 -2.91
CA GLU A 43 -11.06 8.61 -2.35
C GLU A 43 -11.45 8.34 -0.90
N PHE A 44 -11.24 9.32 -0.02
CA PHE A 44 -11.54 9.23 1.41
C PHE A 44 -12.23 10.53 1.85
N GLU A 45 -13.31 10.43 2.63
CA GLU A 45 -13.78 11.59 3.38
C GLU A 45 -12.74 11.95 4.44
N MET A 46 -12.63 13.23 4.78
CA MET A 46 -11.65 13.69 5.78
C MET A 46 -11.78 12.98 7.13
N ARG A 47 -12.98 12.53 7.50
CA ARG A 47 -13.25 11.77 8.74
C ARG A 47 -13.01 10.25 8.62
N ASP A 48 -12.82 9.72 7.42
CA ASP A 48 -12.64 8.28 7.24
C ASP A 48 -11.34 7.84 7.89
N PRO A 49 -11.28 6.66 8.53
CA PRO A 49 -10.00 6.04 8.88
C PRO A 49 -9.13 5.86 7.62
N LEU A 50 -7.82 6.06 7.76
CA LEU A 50 -6.87 5.79 6.70
C LEU A 50 -5.73 4.91 7.21
N ILE A 51 -5.52 3.81 6.51
CA ILE A 51 -4.42 2.88 6.69
C ILE A 51 -3.71 2.75 5.36
N VAL A 52 -2.39 2.82 5.36
CA VAL A 52 -1.55 2.71 4.16
C VAL A 52 -0.72 1.45 4.29
N GLN A 53 -0.80 0.56 3.33
CA GLN A 53 -0.02 -0.68 3.30
C GLN A 53 0.85 -0.71 2.06
N PHE A 54 2.15 -0.93 2.24
CA PHE A 54 3.05 -1.24 1.16
C PHE A 54 3.20 -2.75 1.04
N ARG A 55 2.95 -3.30 -0.16
CA ARG A 55 3.20 -4.69 -0.51
C ARG A 55 4.30 -4.72 -1.55
N TYR A 56 5.37 -5.46 -1.31
CA TYR A 56 6.51 -5.46 -2.23
C TYR A 56 6.49 -6.61 -3.24
N GLY A 57 5.63 -7.61 -3.05
CA GLY A 57 5.53 -8.76 -3.94
C GLY A 57 6.58 -9.84 -3.71
N LYS A 58 7.59 -9.50 -2.93
CA LYS A 58 8.70 -10.33 -2.47
C LYS A 58 9.17 -9.80 -1.12
N SER A 59 10.06 -10.54 -0.46
CA SER A 59 10.81 -10.02 0.68
C SER A 59 11.48 -8.69 0.35
N PHE A 60 11.47 -7.76 1.31
CA PHE A 60 12.20 -6.51 1.19
C PHE A 60 13.69 -6.79 0.96
N ASP A 61 14.28 -6.10 -0.01
CA ASP A 61 15.70 -6.16 -0.35
C ASP A 61 16.42 -4.85 0.02
N PHE A 62 15.84 -4.11 0.95
CA PHE A 62 16.32 -2.85 1.52
C PHE A 62 16.14 -2.86 3.05
N SER A 63 16.87 -2.01 3.75
CA SER A 63 16.90 -1.99 5.21
C SER A 63 16.02 -0.91 5.85
N MET A 64 15.77 0.17 5.12
CA MET A 64 14.96 1.31 5.57
C MET A 64 13.80 1.53 4.61
N LEU A 65 12.59 1.53 5.15
CA LEU A 65 11.37 1.89 4.44
C LEU A 65 10.93 3.28 4.86
N LYS A 66 10.67 4.14 3.88
CA LYS A 66 10.17 5.49 4.10
C LYS A 66 8.87 5.72 3.35
N THR A 67 7.83 6.14 4.06
CA THR A 67 6.55 6.57 3.50
C THR A 67 6.44 8.09 3.64
N SER A 68 6.30 8.80 2.52
CA SER A 68 6.20 10.27 2.48
C SER A 68 4.86 10.70 1.90
N PHE A 69 4.28 11.74 2.48
CA PHE A 69 3.02 12.35 2.04
C PHE A 69 3.30 13.73 1.45
N TYR A 70 2.74 14.01 0.29
CA TYR A 70 2.89 15.29 -0.41
C TYR A 70 1.53 15.85 -0.81
N GLU A 71 1.46 17.18 -0.87
CA GLU A 71 0.34 17.88 -1.48
C GLU A 71 0.30 17.62 -3.00
N GLY A 72 -0.91 17.66 -3.59
CA GLY A 72 -1.06 17.67 -5.05
C GLY A 72 -1.24 16.28 -5.67
N THR A 73 -0.81 16.16 -6.92
CA THR A 73 -1.05 14.98 -7.77
C THR A 73 0.27 14.33 -8.18
N ILE A 74 0.24 13.11 -8.72
CA ILE A 74 1.47 12.47 -9.22
C ILE A 74 2.14 13.33 -10.32
N ALA A 75 1.34 13.95 -11.19
CA ALA A 75 1.85 14.82 -12.26
C ALA A 75 2.38 16.17 -11.73
N HIS A 76 1.82 16.67 -10.63
CA HIS A 76 2.17 17.95 -10.01
C HIS A 76 2.31 17.76 -8.51
N LYS A 77 3.44 17.17 -8.10
CA LYS A 77 3.76 16.92 -6.70
C LYS A 77 4.16 18.24 -6.04
N GLY A 78 3.40 18.63 -5.04
CA GLY A 78 3.61 19.84 -4.26
C GLY A 78 4.55 19.61 -3.08
N GLU A 79 4.40 20.45 -2.05
CA GLU A 79 5.22 20.38 -0.84
C GLU A 79 5.03 19.06 -0.09
N LYS A 80 6.11 18.59 0.53
CA LYS A 80 6.06 17.45 1.45
C LYS A 80 5.32 17.85 2.71
N ILE A 81 4.28 17.10 3.04
CA ILE A 81 3.51 17.31 4.26
C ILE A 81 4.25 16.73 5.45
N TRP A 82 4.64 15.44 5.36
CA TRP A 82 5.44 14.75 6.37
C TRP A 82 5.93 13.39 5.83
N ASP A 83 6.80 12.73 6.60
CA ASP A 83 7.28 11.38 6.31
C ASP A 83 7.40 10.52 7.57
N HIS A 84 7.37 9.21 7.36
CA HIS A 84 7.60 8.17 8.37
C HIS A 84 8.68 7.23 7.86
N GLU A 85 9.67 6.93 8.69
CA GLU A 85 10.79 6.06 8.35
C GLU A 85 10.97 4.98 9.41
N VAL A 86 11.22 3.75 8.96
CA VAL A 86 11.30 2.56 9.82
C VAL A 86 12.31 1.57 9.26
N ALA A 87 13.02 0.89 10.16
CA ALA A 87 13.85 -0.25 9.79
C ALA A 87 12.98 -1.45 9.45
N VAL A 88 13.30 -2.15 8.37
CA VAL A 88 12.64 -3.37 7.93
C VAL A 88 13.66 -4.49 7.73
N SER A 89 13.17 -5.71 7.53
CA SER A 89 14.01 -6.90 7.32
C SER A 89 13.60 -7.67 6.07
N ASP A 90 14.51 -8.51 5.59
CA ASP A 90 14.33 -9.47 4.50
C ASP A 90 13.30 -10.59 4.82
N LYS A 91 12.82 -10.66 6.06
CA LYS A 91 11.73 -11.55 6.48
C LYS A 91 10.35 -10.95 6.27
N GLN A 92 10.27 -9.67 5.93
CA GLN A 92 9.02 -8.95 5.69
C GLN A 92 8.83 -8.72 4.19
N TRP A 93 7.58 -8.79 3.72
CA TRP A 93 7.18 -8.46 2.35
C TRP A 93 6.06 -7.41 2.29
N VAL A 94 5.52 -7.06 3.46
CA VAL A 94 4.45 -6.09 3.66
C VAL A 94 4.80 -5.19 4.84
N TYR A 95 4.42 -3.92 4.75
CA TYR A 95 4.46 -2.99 5.86
C TYR A 95 3.17 -2.16 5.91
N THR A 96 2.54 -2.12 7.08
CA THR A 96 1.30 -1.38 7.30
C THR A 96 1.59 -0.15 8.17
N LEU A 97 1.41 1.04 7.60
CA LEU A 97 1.41 2.30 8.32
C LEU A 97 0.00 2.60 8.83
N GLN A 98 -0.15 2.55 10.15
CA GLN A 98 -1.40 2.86 10.85
C GLN A 98 -1.12 3.86 11.98
N GLY A 99 -1.70 5.06 11.88
CA GLY A 99 -1.65 6.04 12.95
C GLY A 99 -2.67 5.74 14.05
N LYS A 100 -2.34 6.05 15.31
CA LYS A 100 -3.30 6.04 16.42
C LYS A 100 -3.73 7.47 16.76
N SER A 101 -5.02 7.77 16.62
CA SER A 101 -5.56 9.07 17.01
C SER A 101 -5.54 9.23 18.53
N ARG A 102 -5.07 10.39 18.98
CA ARG A 102 -5.11 10.79 20.39
C ARG A 102 -6.50 11.29 20.81
N HIS A 103 -7.33 11.72 19.86
CA HIS A 103 -8.61 12.37 20.16
C HIS A 103 -9.73 11.37 20.42
N HIS A 104 -9.78 10.27 19.68
CA HIS A 104 -10.87 9.31 19.76
C HIS A 104 -10.40 7.87 19.98
N MET A 105 -9.15 7.69 20.44
CA MET A 105 -8.59 6.39 20.86
C MET A 105 -8.73 5.27 19.80
N GLY A 106 -8.68 5.64 18.52
CA GLY A 106 -8.82 4.73 17.37
C GLY A 106 -7.76 4.97 16.29
N VAL A 107 -8.01 4.47 15.08
CA VAL A 107 -7.15 4.68 13.91
C VAL A 107 -7.22 6.14 13.48
N MET A 108 -6.10 6.74 13.08
CA MET A 108 -6.10 8.09 12.52
C MET A 108 -7.03 8.18 11.30
N THR A 109 -7.78 9.28 11.25
CA THR A 109 -8.55 9.68 10.08
C THR A 109 -7.63 10.08 8.94
N ALA A 110 -8.16 10.14 7.70
CA ALA A 110 -7.44 10.61 6.54
C ALA A 110 -6.96 12.05 6.73
N ARG A 111 -7.75 12.89 7.41
CA ARG A 111 -7.35 14.24 7.84
C ARG A 111 -6.10 14.21 8.72
N GLU A 112 -6.09 13.38 9.75
CA GLU A 112 -5.00 13.31 10.73
C GLU A 112 -3.75 12.69 10.11
N LEU A 113 -3.88 11.56 9.40
CA LEU A 113 -2.75 10.86 8.80
C LEU A 113 -2.14 11.67 7.66
N CYS A 114 -2.94 12.30 6.80
CA CYS A 114 -2.41 13.19 5.75
C CYS A 114 -2.09 14.59 6.28
N ARG A 115 -2.33 14.90 7.56
CA ARG A 115 -2.15 16.23 8.19
C ARG A 115 -2.77 17.39 7.41
N LYS A 116 -3.87 17.13 6.71
CA LYS A 116 -4.59 18.11 5.88
C LYS A 116 -5.63 18.85 6.70
N LYS A 117 -5.78 20.16 6.50
CA LYS A 117 -6.91 20.92 7.10
C LYS A 117 -8.14 20.91 6.20
N GLU A 118 -7.90 20.98 4.89
CA GLU A 118 -8.91 21.06 3.84
C GLU A 118 -8.85 19.83 2.91
N PRO A 119 -9.96 19.50 2.22
CA PRO A 119 -9.98 18.49 1.16
C PRO A 119 -8.97 18.79 0.04
N GLY A 120 -8.56 17.75 -0.68
CA GLY A 120 -7.63 17.88 -1.81
C GLY A 120 -6.86 16.59 -2.09
N PRO A 121 -6.12 16.55 -3.21
CA PRO A 121 -5.33 15.40 -3.58
C PRO A 121 -4.07 15.31 -2.72
N VAL A 122 -3.65 14.07 -2.42
CA VAL A 122 -2.44 13.75 -1.67
C VAL A 122 -1.69 12.65 -2.41
N VAL A 123 -0.38 12.81 -2.55
CA VAL A 123 0.50 11.76 -3.07
C VAL A 123 1.19 11.06 -1.90
N ILE A 124 1.10 9.74 -1.89
CA ILE A 124 1.81 8.86 -0.97
C ILE A 124 2.93 8.21 -1.76
N GLU A 125 4.16 8.38 -1.31
CA GLU A 125 5.35 7.81 -1.93
C GLU A 125 6.04 6.89 -0.96
N VAL A 126 6.44 5.71 -1.43
CA VAL A 126 7.22 4.76 -0.65
C VAL A 126 8.60 4.64 -1.28
N SER A 127 9.63 4.73 -0.43
CA SER A 127 11.04 4.58 -0.80
C SER A 127 11.72 3.52 0.05
N GLY A 128 12.66 2.78 -0.56
CA GLY A 128 13.56 1.84 0.11
C GLY A 128 15.00 2.32 -0.01
N ASP A 129 15.72 2.48 1.11
CA ASP A 129 17.10 2.97 1.17
C ASP A 129 17.35 4.23 0.29
N GLY A 130 16.39 5.17 0.33
CA GLY A 130 16.44 6.45 -0.39
C GLY A 130 16.02 6.41 -1.86
N LYS A 131 15.65 5.25 -2.41
CA LYS A 131 15.13 5.12 -3.78
C LYS A 131 13.61 4.99 -3.76
N VAL A 132 12.92 5.81 -4.56
CA VAL A 132 11.47 5.71 -4.73
C VAL A 132 11.12 4.37 -5.37
N LEU A 133 10.25 3.61 -4.71
CA LEU A 133 9.75 2.32 -5.17
C LEU A 133 8.40 2.46 -5.84
N LEU A 134 7.49 3.24 -5.25
CA LEU A 134 6.15 3.45 -5.78
C LEU A 134 5.55 4.77 -5.30
N SER A 135 4.58 5.30 -6.06
CA SER A 135 3.73 6.41 -5.66
C SER A 135 2.26 6.08 -5.94
N LYS A 136 1.38 6.45 -5.01
CA LYS A 136 -0.08 6.38 -5.17
C LYS A 136 -0.69 7.74 -4.86
N GLN A 137 -1.70 8.12 -5.63
CA GLN A 137 -2.51 9.30 -5.36
C GLN A 137 -3.81 8.89 -4.68
N ILE A 138 -4.21 9.65 -3.67
CA ILE A 138 -5.55 9.61 -3.11
C ILE A 138 -6.18 11.01 -3.15
N LEU A 139 -7.50 11.08 -3.05
CA LEU A 139 -8.27 12.31 -2.95
C LEU A 139 -8.97 12.36 -1.60
N LEU A 140 -8.72 13.42 -0.84
CA LEU A 140 -9.49 13.72 0.36
C LEU A 140 -10.69 14.59 -0.02
N THR A 141 -11.89 14.18 0.40
CA THR A 141 -13.16 14.84 0.08
C THR A 141 -13.83 15.39 1.34
N LYS A 142 -14.76 16.35 1.16
CA LYS A 142 -15.55 16.87 2.29
C LYS A 142 -16.40 15.75 2.91
N ASN A 143 -16.56 15.80 4.24
CA ASN A 143 -17.49 14.93 4.95
C ASN A 143 -18.91 15.16 4.42
N ARG A 144 -19.64 14.08 4.13
CA ARG A 144 -21.06 14.15 3.77
C ARG A 144 -21.98 14.09 4.99
#